data_AF-A0A3P7JYC9-F1
#
_entry.id   AF-A0A3P7JYC9-F1
#
_cell.length_a   1.000
_cell.length_b   1.000
_cell.length_c   1.000
_cell.angle_alpha   90.00
_cell.angle_beta   90.00
_cell.angle_gamma   90.00
#
_symmetry.space_group_name_H-M   'P 1'
#
loop_
_entity.id
_entity.type
_entity.pdbx_description
1 polymer ?
#
loop_
_entity_poly.entity_id
_entity_poly.type
_entity_poly.pdbx_seq_one_letter_code
_entity_poly.pdbx_strand_id
1 'polypeptide(L)'
;MMSLWFKESFENFDNLEPAIRYLSSVEDCRLRHGVISLMWQNFISERFKEVILLIEKTGRAPKEREARKQLHMPEIRIVEFLSKCHELLKMLMDDVRDPPPPSQIQLESFIEIAQSHPPSSLQGSITSRDSLVELANRQALVNYHLVLHHYHLAVAAAIQLSSGLRLHILSILFCPIGQRAFFHPLDSHPLIPLEKVDDAVMERRHQFLAKVGLLATIAEQGTDTDRKLARILSCEWNLTVDTIQTTVCYQMSLLSSDKNFLTTTAGDERLRVDWSNSDWKEAVRSFGKIVSALSLHPQFLTPFIRIGGITTQYWGITILD
;
A
#
# COMPACT_ATOMS: atom_id res chain seq x y z
N MET A 1 -0.35 27.25 -3.37
CA MET A 1 0.14 26.03 -4.04
C MET A 1 -0.96 25.00 -4.21
N MET A 2 -1.53 24.42 -3.13
CA MET A 2 -2.57 23.40 -3.27
C MET A 2 -3.87 23.89 -3.92
N SER A 3 -4.28 25.14 -3.67
CA SER A 3 -5.39 25.76 -4.36
C SER A 3 -5.15 25.96 -5.86
N LEU A 4 -3.89 26.18 -6.29
CA LEU A 4 -3.50 26.30 -7.69
C LEU A 4 -3.47 24.92 -8.36
N TRP A 5 -2.90 23.92 -7.66
CA TRP A 5 -2.96 22.51 -8.06
C TRP A 5 -4.40 22.04 -8.29
N PHE A 6 -5.32 22.39 -7.39
CA PHE A 6 -6.71 21.97 -7.53
C PHE A 6 -7.44 22.63 -8.70
N LYS A 7 -7.18 23.93 -8.95
CA LYS A 7 -7.83 24.67 -10.04
C LYS A 7 -7.35 24.21 -11.42
N GLU A 8 -6.05 23.95 -11.56
CA GLU A 8 -5.41 23.64 -12.84
C GLU A 8 -4.44 22.46 -12.66
N SER A 9 -4.98 21.28 -12.32
CA SER A 9 -4.17 20.10 -11.94
C SER A 9 -3.21 19.63 -13.01
N PHE A 10 -3.45 19.95 -14.29
CA PHE A 10 -2.51 19.66 -15.37
C PHE A 10 -1.26 20.53 -15.35
N GLU A 11 -1.42 21.83 -15.14
CA GLU A 11 -0.33 22.81 -15.22
C GLU A 11 0.40 22.93 -13.88
N ASN A 12 -0.33 22.72 -12.79
CA ASN A 12 0.12 22.96 -11.44
C ASN A 12 0.39 21.65 -10.66
N PHE A 13 0.50 20.50 -11.35
CA PHE A 13 0.76 19.20 -10.69
C PHE A 13 2.02 19.26 -9.81
N ASP A 14 3.07 19.89 -10.32
CA ASP A 14 4.38 19.99 -9.67
C ASP A 14 4.35 20.83 -8.37
N ASN A 15 3.23 21.49 -8.04
CA ASN A 15 3.04 22.14 -6.73
C ASN A 15 2.75 21.16 -5.58
N LEU A 16 2.37 19.92 -5.89
CA LEU A 16 2.01 18.92 -4.88
C LEU A 16 3.25 18.49 -4.06
N GLU A 17 4.36 18.20 -4.74
CA GLU A 17 5.61 17.81 -4.10
C GLU A 17 6.18 18.87 -3.13
N PRO A 18 6.39 20.13 -3.52
CA PRO A 18 6.88 21.16 -2.61
C PRO A 18 5.88 21.46 -1.49
N ALA A 19 4.56 21.30 -1.72
CA ALA A 19 3.58 21.45 -0.64
C ALA A 19 3.77 20.38 0.44
N ILE A 20 3.94 19.12 0.03
CA ILE A 20 4.17 17.99 0.93
C ILE A 20 5.51 18.14 1.66
N ARG A 21 6.59 18.47 0.95
CA ARG A 21 7.90 18.72 1.57
C ARG A 21 7.85 19.81 2.62
N TYR A 22 7.15 20.91 2.33
CA TYR A 22 6.96 21.99 3.30
C TYR A 22 6.21 21.50 4.53
N LEU A 23 5.12 20.75 4.36
CA LEU A 23 4.36 20.18 5.48
C LEU A 23 5.23 19.24 6.33
N SER A 24 6.07 18.41 5.71
CA SER A 24 7.00 17.55 6.45
C SER A 24 8.03 18.31 7.29
N SER A 25 8.31 19.58 6.98
CA SER A 25 9.21 20.44 7.76
C SER A 25 8.54 21.18 8.92
N VAL A 26 7.20 21.16 9.01
CA VAL A 26 6.47 21.80 10.11
C VAL A 26 6.64 20.95 11.37
N GLU A 27 7.24 21.52 12.41
CA GLU A 27 7.51 20.82 13.69
C GLU A 27 6.26 20.65 14.56
N ASP A 28 5.32 21.59 14.52
CA ASP A 28 4.06 21.50 15.27
C ASP A 28 3.14 20.44 14.64
N CYS A 29 3.08 19.26 15.25
CA CYS A 29 2.25 18.14 14.77
C CYS A 29 0.77 18.49 14.71
N ARG A 30 0.25 19.32 15.63
CA ARG A 30 -1.17 19.70 15.65
C ARG A 30 -1.51 20.61 14.47
N LEU A 31 -0.66 21.61 14.23
CA LEU A 31 -0.78 22.51 13.09
C LEU A 31 -0.62 21.74 11.78
N ARG A 32 0.43 20.90 11.67
CA ARG A 32 0.69 20.05 10.50
C ARG A 32 -0.50 19.15 10.19
N HIS A 33 -1.00 18.42 11.19
CA HIS A 33 -2.21 17.59 11.07
C HIS A 33 -3.40 18.40 10.54
N GLY A 34 -3.65 19.57 11.13
CA GLY A 34 -4.78 20.43 10.75
C GLY A 34 -4.68 20.89 9.29
N VAL A 35 -3.49 21.30 8.85
CA VAL A 35 -3.27 21.72 7.46
C VAL A 35 -3.38 20.52 6.51
N ILE A 36 -2.82 19.36 6.85
CA ILE A 36 -2.96 18.15 6.02
C ILE A 36 -4.42 17.72 5.94
N SER A 37 -5.17 17.77 7.05
CA SER A 37 -6.60 17.44 7.08
C SER A 37 -7.42 18.35 6.15
N LEU A 38 -7.19 19.66 6.23
CA LEU A 38 -7.80 20.63 5.31
C LEU A 38 -7.41 20.35 3.86
N MET A 39 -6.14 20.05 3.60
CA MET A 39 -5.64 19.76 2.26
C MET A 39 -6.29 18.48 1.69
N TRP A 40 -6.41 17.45 2.51
CA TRP A 40 -7.04 16.19 2.14
C TRP A 40 -8.51 16.40 1.79
N GLN A 41 -9.28 17.03 2.68
CA GLN A 41 -10.72 17.22 2.51
C GLN A 41 -11.07 18.10 1.31
N ASN A 42 -10.32 19.19 1.09
CA ASN A 42 -10.67 20.19 0.08
C ASN A 42 -10.12 19.87 -1.32
N PHE A 43 -9.01 19.12 -1.42
CA PHE A 43 -8.30 18.99 -2.69
C PHE A 43 -8.02 17.53 -3.09
N ILE A 44 -7.69 16.65 -2.14
CA ILE A 44 -7.17 15.31 -2.46
C ILE A 44 -8.24 14.22 -2.44
N SER A 45 -9.17 14.25 -1.48
CA SER A 45 -10.08 13.15 -1.15
C SER A 45 -10.93 12.67 -2.34
N GLU A 46 -11.62 13.58 -3.02
CA GLU A 46 -12.46 13.24 -4.17
C GLU A 46 -11.61 12.77 -5.35
N ARG A 47 -10.45 13.40 -5.59
CA ARG A 47 -9.55 12.96 -6.67
C ARG A 47 -9.00 11.56 -6.41
N PHE A 48 -8.60 11.27 -5.17
CA PHE A 48 -8.16 9.95 -4.74
C PHE A 48 -9.24 8.90 -4.96
N LYS A 49 -10.47 9.21 -4.55
CA LYS A 49 -11.64 8.35 -4.79
C LYS A 49 -11.88 8.06 -6.27
N GLU A 50 -11.86 9.08 -7.13
CA GLU A 50 -12.04 8.91 -8.57
C GLU A 50 -10.95 8.01 -9.18
N VAL A 51 -9.69 8.21 -8.79
CA VAL A 51 -8.56 7.37 -9.23
C VAL A 51 -8.81 5.92 -8.83
N ILE A 52 -9.10 5.66 -7.56
CA ILE A 52 -9.32 4.29 -7.07
C ILE A 52 -10.53 3.66 -7.76
N LEU A 53 -11.65 4.36 -7.90
CA LEU A 53 -12.85 3.81 -8.53
C LEU A 53 -12.63 3.51 -10.02
N LEU A 54 -11.80 4.29 -10.71
CA LEU A 54 -11.44 4.02 -12.11
C LEU A 54 -10.51 2.81 -12.24
N ILE A 55 -9.54 2.65 -11.33
CA ILE A 55 -8.69 1.47 -11.23
C ILE A 55 -9.55 0.24 -10.90
N GLU A 56 -10.45 0.34 -9.92
CA GLU A 56 -11.36 -0.75 -9.56
C GLU A 56 -12.27 -1.11 -10.73
N LYS A 57 -12.82 -0.14 -11.45
CA LYS A 57 -13.71 -0.42 -12.59
C LYS A 57 -12.98 -1.14 -13.74
N THR A 58 -11.76 -0.71 -14.05
CA THR A 58 -11.01 -1.22 -15.21
C THR A 58 -10.11 -2.40 -14.88
N GLY A 59 -9.80 -2.60 -13.60
CA GLY A 59 -8.82 -3.55 -13.10
C GLY A 59 -7.39 -3.24 -13.54
N ARG A 60 -7.07 -2.01 -14.01
CA ARG A 60 -5.74 -1.66 -14.56
C ARG A 60 -5.45 -0.16 -14.40
N ALA A 61 -4.24 0.25 -14.77
CA ALA A 61 -3.89 1.66 -14.92
C ALA A 61 -4.86 2.37 -15.89
N PRO A 62 -5.42 3.55 -15.53
CA PRO A 62 -6.22 4.36 -16.44
C PRO A 62 -5.38 4.82 -17.64
N LYS A 63 -5.90 4.64 -18.86
CA LYS A 63 -5.23 5.11 -20.08
C LYS A 63 -5.35 6.63 -20.19
N GLU A 64 -4.46 7.26 -20.94
CA GLU A 64 -4.39 8.71 -21.16
C GLU A 64 -5.75 9.39 -21.42
N ARG A 65 -6.59 8.80 -22.29
CA ARG A 65 -7.95 9.33 -22.56
C ARG A 65 -8.86 9.28 -21.33
N GLU A 66 -8.80 8.20 -20.57
CA GLU A 66 -9.59 8.00 -19.34
C GLU A 66 -9.07 8.94 -18.24
N ALA A 67 -7.75 9.02 -18.07
CA ALA A 67 -7.06 9.88 -17.11
C ALA A 67 -7.40 11.36 -17.33
N ARG A 68 -7.28 11.85 -18.57
CA ARG A 68 -7.60 13.25 -18.87
C ARG A 68 -9.06 13.60 -18.70
N LYS A 69 -9.96 12.69 -19.09
CA LYS A 69 -11.41 12.93 -19.09
C LYS A 69 -12.03 12.83 -17.70
N GLN A 70 -11.57 11.89 -16.88
CA GLN A 70 -12.19 11.60 -15.58
C GLN A 70 -11.37 12.12 -14.39
N LEU A 71 -10.03 12.13 -14.50
CA LEU A 71 -9.15 12.48 -13.38
C LEU A 71 -8.52 13.86 -13.52
N HIS A 72 -8.70 14.52 -14.67
CA HIS A 72 -8.07 15.81 -14.98
C HIS A 72 -6.56 15.84 -14.69
N MET A 73 -5.88 14.70 -14.93
CA MET A 73 -4.44 14.56 -14.81
C MET A 73 -3.88 13.65 -15.91
N PRO A 74 -2.59 13.78 -16.28
CA PRO A 74 -1.94 12.89 -17.24
C PRO A 74 -1.78 11.47 -16.66
N GLU A 75 -1.81 10.42 -17.51
CA GLU A 75 -1.58 9.03 -17.09
C GLU A 75 -0.26 8.87 -16.33
N ILE A 76 0.80 9.52 -16.81
CA ILE A 76 2.14 9.48 -16.22
C ILE A 76 2.21 10.02 -14.78
N ARG A 77 1.23 10.84 -14.34
CA ARG A 77 1.20 11.44 -13.00
C ARG A 77 0.36 10.66 -11.99
N ILE A 78 -0.39 9.63 -12.42
CA ILE A 78 -1.31 8.90 -11.54
C ILE A 78 -0.56 8.14 -10.44
N VAL A 79 0.55 7.47 -10.79
CA VAL A 79 1.38 6.76 -9.80
C VAL A 79 1.98 7.76 -8.81
N GLU A 80 2.53 8.86 -9.30
CA GLU A 80 3.08 9.94 -8.46
C GLU A 80 2.01 10.51 -7.52
N PHE A 81 0.79 10.76 -8.01
CA PHE A 81 -0.32 11.22 -7.19
C PHE A 81 -0.67 10.22 -6.08
N LEU A 82 -0.75 8.92 -6.37
CA LEU A 82 -1.01 7.89 -5.37
C LEU A 82 0.13 7.79 -4.35
N SER A 83 1.38 7.98 -4.79
CA SER A 83 2.54 8.06 -3.91
C SER A 83 2.40 9.21 -2.90
N LYS A 84 2.02 10.39 -3.39
CA LYS A 84 1.77 11.57 -2.55
C LYS A 84 0.56 11.41 -1.62
N CYS A 85 -0.46 10.69 -2.05
CA CYS A 85 -1.59 10.36 -1.17
C CYS A 85 -1.12 9.52 0.03
N HIS A 86 -0.32 8.47 -0.17
CA HIS A 86 0.12 7.65 0.96
C HIS A 86 1.09 8.38 1.89
N GLU A 87 1.95 9.28 1.37
CA GLU A 87 2.84 10.12 2.20
C GLU A 87 2.03 11.03 3.13
N LEU A 88 0.97 11.66 2.62
CA LEU A 88 0.07 12.49 3.42
C LEU A 88 -0.68 11.70 4.49
N LEU A 89 -1.22 10.54 4.11
CA LEU A 89 -1.92 9.65 5.04
C LEU A 89 -0.98 9.14 6.14
N LYS A 90 0.28 8.85 5.79
CA LYS A 90 1.31 8.45 6.76
C LYS A 90 1.60 9.57 7.75
N MET A 91 1.79 10.81 7.29
CA MET A 91 1.97 11.97 8.18
C MET A 91 0.77 12.18 9.10
N LEU A 92 -0.47 12.06 8.58
CA LEU A 92 -1.67 12.15 9.40
C LEU A 92 -1.72 11.10 10.52
N MET A 93 -1.33 9.85 10.21
CA MET A 93 -1.25 8.80 11.22
C MET A 93 -0.19 9.09 12.27
N ASP A 94 0.99 9.56 11.85
CA ASP A 94 2.10 9.83 12.76
C ASP A 94 1.77 11.01 13.69
N ASP A 95 1.07 12.04 13.20
CA ASP A 95 0.66 13.21 13.99
C ASP A 95 -0.39 12.90 15.08
N VAL A 96 -1.12 11.78 14.97
CA VAL A 96 -2.11 11.36 15.98
C VAL A 96 -1.67 10.17 16.84
N ARG A 97 -0.56 9.50 16.48
CA ARG A 97 -0.06 8.31 17.19
C ARG A 97 0.49 8.66 18.57
N ASP A 98 1.17 9.80 18.67
CA ASP A 98 1.67 10.39 19.91
C ASP A 98 1.19 11.85 19.96
N PRO A 99 -0.04 12.13 20.42
CA PRO A 99 -0.54 13.50 20.43
C PRO A 99 0.38 14.34 21.34
N PRO A 100 1.01 15.42 20.82
CA PRO A 100 1.76 16.30 21.69
C PRO A 100 0.80 16.85 22.75
N PRO A 101 1.26 17.08 24.00
CA PRO A 101 0.45 17.75 25.00
C PRO A 101 -0.10 19.05 24.39
N PRO A 102 -1.38 19.39 24.63
CA PRO A 102 -2.00 20.55 24.00
C PRO A 102 -1.08 21.75 24.17
N SER A 103 -0.68 22.34 23.04
CA SER A 103 0.27 23.45 22.98
C SER A 103 -0.15 24.54 23.96
N GLN A 104 0.67 24.79 25.00
CA GLN A 104 0.45 25.81 26.03
C GLN A 104 0.23 27.22 25.46
N ILE A 105 0.59 27.44 24.20
CA ILE A 105 0.35 28.65 23.41
C ILE A 105 -1.15 29.02 23.38
N GLN A 106 -2.06 28.04 23.47
CA GLN A 106 -3.49 28.33 23.59
C GLN A 106 -3.87 28.84 24.99
N LEU A 107 -3.22 28.41 26.06
CA LEU A 107 -3.64 28.81 27.40
C LEU A 107 -3.33 30.29 27.67
N GLU A 108 -2.17 30.80 27.26
CA GLU A 108 -1.80 32.20 27.48
C GLU A 108 -2.61 33.17 26.61
N SER A 109 -2.84 32.81 25.35
CA SER A 109 -3.66 33.62 24.42
C SER A 109 -5.14 33.63 24.82
N PHE A 110 -5.70 32.54 25.34
CA PHE A 110 -7.06 32.52 25.89
C PHE A 110 -7.18 33.25 27.23
N ILE A 111 -6.14 33.28 28.07
CA ILE A 111 -6.14 34.05 29.33
C ILE A 111 -6.15 35.55 29.04
N GLU A 112 -5.40 36.01 28.04
CA GLU A 112 -5.38 37.42 27.62
C GLU A 112 -6.73 37.86 27.02
N ILE A 113 -7.37 36.97 26.23
CA ILE A 113 -8.72 37.21 25.70
C ILE A 113 -9.79 37.16 26.80
N ALA A 114 -9.69 36.28 27.80
CA ALA A 114 -10.65 36.18 28.90
C ALA A 114 -10.57 37.35 29.90
N GLN A 115 -9.43 38.05 29.95
CA GLN A 115 -9.24 39.27 30.76
C GLN A 115 -9.71 40.54 30.04
N SER A 116 -9.90 40.48 28.71
CA SER A 116 -10.60 41.51 27.94
C SER A 116 -12.08 41.13 27.76
N HIS A 117 -13.01 42.07 27.91
CA HIS A 117 -14.46 41.77 27.85
C HIS A 117 -14.85 40.89 26.64
N PRO A 118 -15.67 39.83 26.83
CA PRO A 118 -15.99 38.91 25.75
C PRO A 118 -16.87 39.62 24.70
N PRO A 119 -16.48 39.67 23.42
CA PRO A 119 -17.41 40.06 22.37
C PRO A 119 -18.48 38.97 22.26
N SER A 120 -19.75 39.38 22.22
CA SER A 120 -20.93 38.51 22.12
C SER A 120 -21.06 37.76 20.78
N SER A 121 -19.95 37.44 20.10
CA SER A 121 -19.90 36.82 18.77
C SER A 121 -19.29 35.41 18.75
N LEU A 122 -19.09 34.78 19.92
CA LEU A 122 -18.53 33.42 20.05
C LEU A 122 -19.49 32.27 19.66
N GLN A 123 -20.41 32.52 18.73
CA GLN A 123 -21.29 31.51 18.19
C GLN A 123 -20.99 31.28 16.70
N GLY A 124 -20.04 30.36 16.47
CA GLY A 124 -20.06 29.39 15.37
C GLY A 124 -20.36 29.87 13.95
N SER A 125 -19.94 31.07 13.56
CA SER A 125 -20.01 31.52 12.17
C SER A 125 -18.60 31.61 11.60
N ILE A 126 -18.32 30.85 10.53
CA ILE A 126 -17.13 31.00 9.71
C ILE A 126 -17.21 32.41 9.12
N THR A 127 -16.54 33.37 9.74
CA THR A 127 -16.40 34.71 9.17
C THR A 127 -15.32 34.67 8.09
N SER A 128 -15.40 35.54 7.08
CA SER A 128 -14.47 35.59 5.93
C SER A 128 -13.01 35.95 6.27
N ARG A 129 -12.60 35.83 7.54
CA ARG A 129 -11.29 36.26 8.06
C ARG A 129 -10.55 35.22 8.92
N ASP A 130 -11.04 33.98 9.03
CA ASP A 130 -10.30 32.96 9.77
C ASP A 130 -8.94 32.67 9.08
N SER A 131 -7.85 32.78 9.83
CA SER A 131 -6.51 32.46 9.36
C SER A 131 -6.36 30.95 9.13
N LEU A 132 -5.42 30.54 8.27
CA LEU A 132 -5.15 29.12 8.03
C LEU A 132 -4.78 28.37 9.31
N VAL A 133 -4.07 29.03 10.23
CA VAL A 133 -3.67 28.47 11.53
C VAL A 133 -4.90 28.18 12.39
N GLU A 134 -5.86 29.10 12.46
CA GLU A 134 -7.11 28.90 13.21
C GLU A 134 -7.95 27.77 12.60
N LEU A 135 -8.07 27.74 11.27
CA LEU A 135 -8.78 26.67 10.57
C LEU A 135 -8.13 25.30 10.79
N ALA A 136 -6.80 25.22 10.78
CA ALA A 136 -6.04 24.00 11.03
C ALA A 136 -6.23 23.53 12.48
N ASN A 137 -6.13 24.44 13.46
CA ASN A 137 -6.30 24.13 14.88
C ASN A 137 -7.72 23.72 15.26
N ARG A 138 -8.73 24.04 14.44
CA ARG A 138 -10.13 23.61 14.63
C ARG A 138 -10.45 22.24 14.01
N GLN A 139 -9.57 21.66 13.20
CA GLN A 139 -9.84 20.37 12.56
C GLN A 139 -9.97 19.25 13.60
N ALA A 140 -11.02 18.43 13.52
CA ALA A 140 -11.11 17.21 14.31
C ALA A 140 -9.91 16.30 14.03
N LEU A 141 -9.45 15.56 15.04
CA LEU A 141 -8.40 14.56 14.84
C LEU A 141 -8.93 13.45 13.94
N VAL A 142 -8.08 12.98 13.03
CA VAL A 142 -8.42 11.84 12.19
C VAL A 142 -8.52 10.55 13.00
N ASN A 143 -9.39 9.64 12.57
CA ASN A 143 -9.42 8.28 13.05
C ASN A 143 -8.21 7.51 12.48
N TYR A 144 -7.26 7.18 13.35
CA TYR A 144 -6.02 6.48 12.98
C TYR A 144 -6.28 5.22 12.14
N HIS A 145 -7.26 4.39 12.52
CA HIS A 145 -7.55 3.14 11.83
C HIS A 145 -8.16 3.36 10.45
N LEU A 146 -9.00 4.38 10.30
CA LEU A 146 -9.55 4.75 9.00
C LEU A 146 -8.47 5.29 8.07
N VAL A 147 -7.54 6.12 8.58
CA VAL A 147 -6.40 6.62 7.81
C VAL A 147 -5.46 5.48 7.41
N LEU A 148 -5.14 4.57 8.34
CA LEU A 148 -4.36 3.36 8.05
C LEU A 148 -4.99 2.51 6.95
N HIS A 149 -6.32 2.37 6.97
CA HIS A 149 -7.05 1.63 5.94
C HIS A 149 -6.93 2.31 4.56
N HIS A 150 -7.08 3.64 4.48
CA HIS A 150 -6.83 4.40 3.26
C HIS A 150 -5.37 4.36 2.81
N TYR A 151 -4.44 4.35 3.75
CA TYR A 151 -3.01 4.25 3.49
C TYR A 151 -2.68 2.93 2.80
N HIS A 152 -3.19 1.80 3.31
CA HIS A 152 -3.04 0.49 2.65
C HIS A 152 -3.55 0.49 1.22
N LEU A 153 -4.71 1.10 0.97
CA LEU A 153 -5.28 1.21 -0.37
C LEU A 153 -4.41 2.06 -1.30
N ALA A 154 -3.94 3.22 -0.84
CA ALA A 154 -3.07 4.10 -1.62
C ALA A 154 -1.76 3.40 -2.01
N VAL A 155 -1.13 2.73 -1.05
CA VAL A 155 0.11 1.96 -1.27
C VAL A 155 -0.13 0.81 -2.24
N ALA A 156 -1.17 0.00 -2.03
CA ALA A 156 -1.48 -1.13 -2.89
C ALA A 156 -1.81 -0.69 -4.32
N ALA A 157 -2.52 0.44 -4.49
CA ALA A 157 -2.83 1.00 -5.80
C ALA A 157 -1.57 1.50 -6.52
N ALA A 158 -0.69 2.23 -5.81
CA ALA A 158 0.58 2.68 -6.36
C ALA A 158 1.42 1.51 -6.88
N ILE A 159 1.59 0.46 -6.06
CA ILE A 159 2.32 -0.76 -6.43
C ILE A 159 1.67 -1.46 -7.61
N GLN A 160 0.33 -1.60 -7.62
CA GLN A 160 -0.38 -2.25 -8.71
C GLN A 160 -0.07 -1.55 -10.04
N LEU A 161 -0.14 -0.21 -10.06
CA LEU A 161 0.06 0.56 -11.28
C LEU A 161 1.52 0.55 -11.72
N SER A 162 2.47 0.75 -10.81
CA SER A 162 3.91 0.72 -11.13
C SER A 162 4.35 -0.66 -11.63
N SER A 163 3.77 -1.73 -11.08
CA SER A 163 4.04 -3.12 -11.49
C SER A 163 3.25 -3.56 -12.72
N GLY A 164 2.37 -2.72 -13.27
CA GLY A 164 1.52 -3.06 -14.41
C GLY A 164 0.51 -4.18 -14.15
N LEU A 165 0.19 -4.46 -12.88
CA LEU A 165 -0.70 -5.53 -12.48
C LEU A 165 -2.16 -5.22 -12.84
N ARG A 166 -2.86 -6.26 -13.31
CA ARG A 166 -4.29 -6.18 -13.62
C ARG A 166 -5.12 -6.90 -12.56
N LEU A 167 -5.81 -6.14 -11.73
CA LEU A 167 -6.68 -6.64 -10.66
C LEU A 167 -7.67 -5.55 -10.21
N HIS A 168 -8.83 -6.00 -9.74
CA HIS A 168 -9.84 -5.17 -9.09
C HIS A 168 -9.47 -5.02 -7.60
N ILE A 169 -8.71 -3.96 -7.28
CA ILE A 169 -8.01 -3.81 -6.00
C ILE A 169 -8.90 -3.83 -4.76
N LEU A 170 -10.05 -3.18 -4.80
CA LEU A 170 -10.98 -3.11 -3.66
C LEU A 170 -11.59 -4.49 -3.41
N SER A 171 -12.13 -5.10 -4.46
CA SER A 171 -12.78 -6.41 -4.36
C SER A 171 -11.81 -7.53 -4.03
N ILE A 172 -10.54 -7.45 -4.46
CA ILE A 172 -9.52 -8.47 -4.25
C ILE A 172 -8.78 -8.34 -2.91
N LEU A 173 -8.47 -7.13 -2.43
CA LEU A 173 -7.60 -6.96 -1.26
C LEU A 173 -8.34 -6.60 0.04
N PHE A 174 -9.63 -6.28 -0.06
CA PHE A 174 -10.43 -5.83 1.08
C PHE A 174 -11.76 -6.59 1.15
N CYS A 175 -12.19 -6.92 2.37
CA CYS A 175 -13.49 -7.55 2.59
C CYS A 175 -14.65 -6.55 2.36
N PRO A 176 -15.89 -7.02 2.18
CA PRO A 176 -17.03 -6.14 1.93
C PRO A 176 -17.27 -5.07 3.02
N ILE A 177 -16.97 -5.39 4.29
CA ILE A 177 -17.07 -4.41 5.39
C ILE A 177 -16.01 -3.31 5.21
N GLY A 178 -14.75 -3.69 4.99
CA GLY A 178 -13.67 -2.73 4.76
C GLY A 178 -13.88 -1.89 3.50
N GLN A 179 -14.48 -2.44 2.45
CA GLN A 179 -14.82 -1.68 1.25
C GLN A 179 -15.80 -0.53 1.53
N ARG A 180 -16.79 -0.77 2.40
CA ARG A 180 -17.77 0.26 2.81
C ARG A 180 -17.16 1.37 3.67
N ALA A 181 -16.01 1.14 4.29
CA ALA A 181 -15.34 2.15 5.11
C ALA A 181 -14.56 3.18 4.28
N PHE A 182 -14.22 2.89 3.02
CA PHE A 182 -13.47 3.83 2.20
C PHE A 182 -14.28 5.08 1.85
N PHE A 183 -13.55 6.18 1.67
CA PHE A 183 -14.06 7.48 1.23
C PHE A 183 -15.03 8.18 2.20
N HIS A 184 -15.19 7.66 3.41
CA HIS A 184 -15.76 8.42 4.52
C HIS A 184 -14.79 9.54 4.98
N PRO A 185 -15.29 10.64 5.58
CA PRO A 185 -14.45 11.64 6.22
C PRO A 185 -13.45 11.01 7.19
N LEU A 186 -12.20 11.46 7.20
CA LEU A 186 -11.13 10.78 7.93
C LEU A 186 -11.28 10.82 9.45
N ASP A 187 -12.10 11.72 10.00
CA ASP A 187 -12.48 11.82 11.41
C ASP A 187 -13.68 10.92 11.79
N SER A 188 -14.26 10.21 10.82
CA SER A 188 -15.37 9.29 11.05
C SER A 188 -14.92 7.93 11.61
N HIS A 189 -15.90 7.15 12.10
CA HIS A 189 -15.66 5.87 12.77
C HIS A 189 -16.46 4.72 12.12
N PRO A 190 -16.23 4.41 10.83
CA PRO A 190 -16.87 3.28 10.18
C PRO A 190 -16.34 1.96 10.76
N LEU A 191 -17.11 0.88 10.60
CA LEU A 191 -16.66 -0.45 10.99
C LEU A 191 -15.52 -0.93 10.08
N ILE A 192 -14.36 -1.21 10.67
CA ILE A 192 -13.18 -1.75 9.99
C ILE A 192 -12.78 -3.04 10.73
N PRO A 193 -12.64 -4.19 10.05
CA PRO A 193 -12.13 -5.40 10.69
C PRO A 193 -10.63 -5.25 10.95
N LEU A 194 -10.25 -5.04 12.21
CA LEU A 194 -8.86 -4.83 12.64
C LEU A 194 -8.17 -6.12 13.10
N GLU A 195 -8.87 -7.00 13.82
CA GLU A 195 -8.23 -8.16 14.48
C GLU A 195 -8.30 -9.45 13.67
N LYS A 196 -9.38 -9.66 12.90
CA LYS A 196 -9.55 -10.88 12.11
C LYS A 196 -10.07 -10.55 10.71
N VAL A 197 -9.13 -10.57 9.77
CA VAL A 197 -9.44 -10.54 8.34
C VAL A 197 -9.71 -11.97 7.88
N ASP A 198 -10.68 -12.14 7.00
CA ASP A 198 -11.05 -13.44 6.43
C ASP A 198 -9.85 -14.12 5.74
N ASP A 199 -9.68 -15.44 5.96
CA ASP A 199 -8.55 -16.21 5.43
C ASP A 199 -8.44 -16.12 3.90
N ALA A 200 -9.56 -16.01 3.18
CA ALA A 200 -9.55 -15.85 1.74
C ALA A 200 -9.10 -14.44 1.30
N VAL A 201 -9.31 -13.41 2.11
CA VAL A 201 -8.73 -12.07 1.86
C VAL A 201 -7.22 -12.11 2.14
N MET A 202 -6.80 -12.78 3.21
CA MET A 202 -5.39 -12.96 3.55
C MET A 202 -4.64 -13.69 2.44
N GLU A 203 -5.20 -14.79 1.91
CA GLU A 203 -4.62 -15.52 0.79
C GLU A 203 -4.48 -14.64 -0.47
N ARG A 204 -5.51 -13.84 -0.79
CA ARG A 204 -5.44 -12.88 -1.92
C ARG A 204 -4.36 -11.82 -1.73
N ARG A 205 -4.14 -11.34 -0.50
CA ARG A 205 -3.06 -10.39 -0.17
C ARG A 205 -1.68 -11.03 -0.33
N HIS A 206 -1.50 -12.28 0.10
CA HIS A 206 -0.27 -13.04 -0.16
C HIS A 206 0.00 -13.18 -1.66
N GLN A 207 -1.00 -13.61 -2.43
CA GLN A 207 -0.88 -13.76 -3.88
C GLN A 207 -0.56 -12.43 -4.59
N PHE A 208 -1.13 -11.32 -4.12
CA PHE A 208 -0.83 -9.99 -4.64
C PHE A 208 0.65 -9.64 -4.44
N LEU A 209 1.16 -9.73 -3.20
CA LEU A 209 2.57 -9.40 -2.93
C LEU A 209 3.55 -10.40 -3.56
N ALA A 210 3.19 -11.68 -3.67
CA ALA A 210 4.00 -12.66 -4.39
C ALA A 210 4.12 -12.30 -5.88
N LYS A 211 3.03 -11.88 -6.53
CA LYS A 211 3.07 -11.39 -7.92
C LYS A 211 3.94 -10.14 -8.07
N VAL A 212 3.84 -9.19 -7.13
CA VAL A 212 4.69 -7.99 -7.12
C VAL A 212 6.17 -8.38 -6.97
N GLY A 213 6.48 -9.26 -6.02
CA GLY A 213 7.86 -9.74 -5.79
C GLY A 213 8.41 -10.51 -6.99
N LEU A 214 7.60 -11.36 -7.61
CA LEU A 214 7.96 -12.08 -8.82
C LEU A 214 8.26 -11.11 -9.98
N LEU A 215 7.39 -10.13 -10.22
CA LEU A 215 7.61 -9.12 -11.27
C LEU A 215 8.85 -8.27 -10.99
N ALA A 216 9.05 -7.85 -9.74
CA ALA A 216 10.24 -7.11 -9.34
C ALA A 216 11.54 -7.90 -9.54
N THR A 217 11.48 -9.23 -9.46
CA THR A 217 12.63 -10.13 -9.64
C THR A 217 12.86 -10.52 -11.10
N ILE A 218 11.80 -10.81 -11.86
CA ILE A 218 11.90 -11.27 -13.27
C ILE A 218 12.13 -10.10 -14.22
N ALA A 219 11.46 -8.97 -14.00
CA ALA A 219 11.43 -7.92 -14.99
C ALA A 219 12.57 -6.91 -14.84
N GLU A 220 13.36 -6.95 -13.76
CA GLU A 220 14.23 -5.82 -13.32
C GLU A 220 13.51 -4.45 -13.26
N GLN A 221 12.18 -4.44 -13.42
CA GLN A 221 11.33 -3.25 -13.52
C GLN A 221 10.82 -2.79 -12.14
N GLY A 222 11.01 -3.57 -11.09
CA GLY A 222 10.62 -3.17 -9.74
C GLY A 222 11.50 -2.04 -9.24
N THR A 223 10.92 -0.85 -9.07
CA THR A 223 11.65 0.27 -8.46
C THR A 223 11.97 -0.05 -7.00
N ASP A 224 13.04 0.53 -6.45
CA ASP A 224 13.36 0.39 -5.02
C ASP A 224 12.19 0.84 -4.12
N THR A 225 11.44 1.83 -4.60
CA THR A 225 10.21 2.33 -3.98
C THR A 225 9.13 1.25 -3.90
N ASP A 226 8.86 0.51 -4.99
CA ASP A 226 7.85 -0.56 -4.99
C ASP A 226 8.19 -1.67 -4.00
N ARG A 227 9.49 -2.03 -3.89
CA ARG A 227 9.95 -3.02 -2.91
C ARG A 227 9.75 -2.55 -1.47
N LYS A 228 10.02 -1.28 -1.19
CA LYS A 228 9.79 -0.67 0.14
C LYS A 228 8.30 -0.69 0.47
N LEU A 229 7.45 -0.25 -0.45
CA LEU A 229 6.00 -0.23 -0.29
C LEU A 229 5.41 -1.63 -0.09
N ALA A 230 5.88 -2.63 -0.85
CA ALA A 230 5.46 -4.02 -0.68
C ALA A 230 5.84 -4.59 0.69
N ARG A 231 7.04 -4.26 1.21
CA ARG A 231 7.46 -4.65 2.56
C ARG A 231 6.57 -4.03 3.64
N ILE A 232 6.22 -2.74 3.49
CA ILE A 232 5.29 -2.08 4.40
C ILE A 232 3.97 -2.84 4.46
N LEU A 233 3.34 -3.14 3.32
CA LEU A 233 2.09 -3.90 3.29
C LEU A 233 2.25 -5.31 3.88
N SER A 234 3.37 -5.99 3.62
CA SER A 234 3.67 -7.30 4.21
C SER A 234 3.67 -7.25 5.74
N CYS A 235 4.29 -6.20 6.32
CA CYS A 235 4.35 -6.02 7.77
C CYS A 235 2.97 -5.64 8.35
N GLU A 236 2.30 -4.64 7.78
CA GLU A 236 1.02 -4.15 8.29
C GLU A 236 -0.11 -5.17 8.17
N TRP A 237 -0.06 -6.03 7.14
CA TRP A 237 -1.01 -7.14 7.00
C TRP A 237 -0.56 -8.41 7.71
N ASN A 238 0.56 -8.38 8.43
CA ASN A 238 1.13 -9.53 9.14
C ASN A 238 1.24 -10.78 8.25
N LEU A 239 1.70 -10.58 7.01
CA LEU A 239 1.91 -11.66 6.05
C LEU A 239 3.25 -12.32 6.34
N THR A 240 3.27 -13.65 6.37
CA THR A 240 4.50 -14.41 6.62
C THR A 240 5.45 -14.26 5.44
N VAL A 241 6.57 -13.57 5.66
CA VAL A 241 7.62 -13.32 4.65
C VAL A 241 8.11 -14.63 4.02
N ASP A 242 8.20 -15.70 4.82
CA ASP A 242 8.60 -17.03 4.37
C ASP A 242 7.62 -17.61 3.35
N THR A 243 6.31 -17.39 3.51
CA THR A 243 5.30 -17.86 2.55
C THR A 243 5.43 -17.10 1.23
N ILE A 244 5.60 -15.78 1.27
CA ILE A 244 5.76 -14.95 0.07
C ILE A 244 7.05 -15.34 -0.67
N GLN A 245 8.18 -15.47 0.04
CA GLN A 245 9.46 -15.89 -0.56
C GLN A 245 9.39 -17.31 -1.12
N THR A 246 8.74 -18.24 -0.41
CA THR A 246 8.55 -19.62 -0.89
C THR A 246 7.69 -19.65 -2.15
N THR A 247 6.58 -18.90 -2.19
CA THR A 247 5.73 -18.80 -3.38
C THR A 247 6.48 -18.18 -4.56
N VAL A 248 7.27 -17.13 -4.34
CA VAL A 248 8.09 -16.51 -5.40
C VAL A 248 9.15 -17.49 -5.90
N CYS A 249 9.88 -18.16 -5.01
CA CYS A 249 10.87 -19.17 -5.37
C CYS A 249 10.26 -20.36 -6.13
N TYR A 250 9.08 -20.83 -5.71
CA TYR A 250 8.34 -21.90 -6.40
C TYR A 250 7.84 -21.47 -7.78
N GLN A 251 7.31 -20.25 -7.92
CA GLN A 251 6.87 -19.73 -9.21
C GLN A 251 8.06 -19.47 -10.15
N MET A 252 9.19 -19.01 -9.61
CA MET A 252 10.44 -18.88 -10.37
C MET A 252 10.96 -20.23 -10.83
N SER A 253 10.96 -21.28 -9.98
CA SER A 253 11.41 -22.61 -10.38
C SER A 253 10.53 -23.20 -11.49
N LEU A 254 9.20 -23.00 -11.40
CA LEU A 254 8.26 -23.38 -12.46
C LEU A 254 8.46 -22.60 -13.77
N LEU A 255 8.83 -21.32 -13.71
CA LEU A 255 9.07 -20.48 -14.89
C LEU A 255 10.46 -20.72 -15.51
N SER A 256 11.46 -21.03 -14.70
CA SER A 256 12.84 -21.33 -15.13
C SER A 256 13.01 -22.75 -15.66
N SER A 257 12.08 -23.64 -15.36
CA SER A 257 12.05 -25.00 -15.91
C SER A 257 11.40 -24.94 -17.29
N ASP A 258 12.24 -25.01 -18.33
CA ASP A 258 11.89 -25.01 -19.75
C ASP A 258 10.52 -25.65 -20.03
N LYS A 259 9.59 -24.86 -20.60
CA LYS A 259 8.27 -25.36 -21.03
C LYS A 259 8.36 -26.60 -21.94
N ASN A 260 9.44 -26.73 -22.70
CA ASN A 260 9.72 -27.88 -23.57
C ASN A 260 10.25 -29.10 -22.80
N PHE A 261 10.98 -28.88 -21.70
CA PHE A 261 11.46 -29.98 -20.85
C PHE A 261 10.26 -30.61 -20.13
N LEU A 262 9.45 -29.82 -19.41
CA LEU A 262 8.28 -30.32 -18.68
C LEU A 262 7.25 -31.04 -19.56
N THR A 263 7.05 -30.64 -20.83
CA THR A 263 6.15 -31.38 -21.74
C THR A 263 6.71 -32.74 -22.16
N THR A 264 8.03 -32.86 -22.28
CA THR A 264 8.70 -34.13 -22.58
C THR A 264 8.74 -35.03 -21.34
N THR A 265 8.86 -34.43 -20.16
CA THR A 265 9.03 -35.12 -18.87
C THR A 265 7.73 -35.49 -18.16
N ALA A 266 6.61 -34.78 -18.43
CA ALA A 266 5.30 -35.07 -17.84
C ALA A 266 4.71 -36.45 -18.20
N GLY A 267 5.32 -37.16 -19.16
CA GLY A 267 5.03 -38.55 -19.48
C GLY A 267 5.81 -39.59 -18.65
N ASP A 268 6.81 -39.18 -17.87
CA ASP A 268 7.65 -40.08 -17.08
C ASP A 268 7.12 -40.21 -15.64
N GLU A 269 6.60 -41.40 -15.30
CA GLU A 269 6.08 -41.71 -13.96
C GLU A 269 7.11 -41.52 -12.84
N ARG A 270 8.41 -41.55 -13.17
CA ARG A 270 9.51 -41.38 -12.20
C ARG A 270 9.68 -39.94 -11.71
N LEU A 271 9.06 -38.96 -12.39
CA LEU A 271 9.23 -37.53 -12.13
C LEU A 271 7.92 -36.89 -11.61
N ARG A 272 7.00 -37.72 -11.12
CA ARG A 272 5.80 -37.25 -10.40
C ARG A 272 6.13 -37.01 -8.93
N VAL A 273 5.74 -35.84 -8.43
CA VAL A 273 5.74 -35.57 -6.99
C VAL A 273 4.60 -36.38 -6.38
N ASP A 274 4.93 -37.29 -5.47
CA ASP A 274 3.94 -38.12 -4.78
C ASP A 274 3.25 -37.28 -3.69
N TRP A 275 1.99 -36.92 -3.95
CA TRP A 275 1.15 -36.14 -3.04
C TRP A 275 0.18 -37.05 -2.27
N SER A 276 0.66 -38.17 -1.73
CA SER A 276 -0.16 -38.95 -0.82
C SER A 276 -0.50 -38.11 0.41
N ASN A 277 -1.79 -37.86 0.62
CA ASN A 277 -2.36 -36.95 1.62
C ASN A 277 -1.62 -36.94 2.96
N SER A 278 -0.95 -35.83 3.28
CA SER A 278 -0.93 -35.09 4.57
C SER A 278 0.45 -34.55 4.98
N ASP A 279 1.57 -35.04 4.42
CA ASP A 279 2.90 -34.57 4.85
C ASP A 279 3.62 -33.78 3.75
N TRP A 280 3.53 -32.45 3.83
CA TRP A 280 4.25 -31.53 2.95
C TRP A 280 5.77 -31.77 2.97
N LYS A 281 6.32 -32.34 4.05
CA LYS A 281 7.75 -32.68 4.14
C LYS A 281 8.12 -33.81 3.18
N GLU A 282 7.24 -34.77 2.94
CA GLU A 282 7.46 -35.85 1.98
C GLU A 282 7.38 -35.33 0.54
N ALA A 283 6.48 -34.39 0.25
CA ALA A 283 6.42 -33.71 -1.04
C ALA A 283 7.72 -32.92 -1.33
N VAL A 284 8.26 -32.22 -0.32
CA VAL A 284 9.55 -31.52 -0.43
C VAL A 284 10.73 -32.48 -0.66
N ARG A 285 10.74 -33.64 0.02
CA ARG A 285 11.75 -34.70 -0.24
C ARG A 285 11.61 -35.32 -1.63
N SER A 286 10.38 -35.55 -2.09
CA SER A 286 10.09 -36.05 -3.44
C SER A 286 10.55 -35.05 -4.51
N PHE A 287 10.32 -33.75 -4.29
CA PHE A 287 10.84 -32.68 -5.13
C PHE A 287 12.39 -32.67 -5.17
N GLY A 288 13.07 -32.87 -4.04
CA GLY A 288 14.53 -32.99 -4.01
C GLY A 288 15.07 -34.14 -4.85
N LYS A 289 14.43 -35.31 -4.78
CA LYS A 289 14.79 -36.46 -5.63
C LYS A 289 14.65 -36.16 -7.12
N ILE A 290 13.63 -35.40 -7.50
CA ILE A 290 13.44 -34.95 -8.88
C ILE A 290 14.57 -34.01 -9.29
N VAL A 291 14.88 -32.99 -8.48
CA VAL A 291 15.95 -32.02 -8.76
C VAL A 291 17.31 -32.71 -8.89
N SER A 292 17.62 -33.69 -8.03
CA SER A 292 18.87 -34.47 -8.10
C SER A 292 18.95 -35.37 -9.33
N ALA A 293 17.81 -35.77 -9.91
CA ALA A 293 17.74 -36.55 -11.16
C ALA A 293 17.83 -35.67 -12.41
N LEU A 294 17.65 -34.35 -12.28
CA LEU A 294 17.77 -33.40 -13.38
C LEU A 294 19.24 -33.04 -13.61
N SER A 295 19.73 -33.24 -14.83
CA SER A 295 21.01 -32.69 -15.27
C SER A 295 20.85 -31.18 -15.49
N LEU A 296 20.87 -30.40 -14.41
CA LEU A 296 20.65 -28.96 -14.43
C LEU A 296 21.86 -28.22 -15.00
N HIS A 297 21.60 -27.24 -15.87
CA HIS A 297 22.64 -26.33 -16.34
C HIS A 297 23.17 -25.47 -15.17
N PRO A 298 24.48 -25.11 -15.15
CA PRO A 298 25.11 -24.45 -13.99
C PRO A 298 24.42 -23.18 -13.51
N GLN A 299 23.82 -22.42 -14.42
CA GLN A 299 23.06 -21.19 -14.12
C GLN A 299 21.80 -21.42 -13.29
N PHE A 300 21.24 -22.62 -13.32
CA PHE A 300 20.05 -22.99 -12.54
C PHE A 300 20.41 -23.67 -11.22
N LEU A 301 21.66 -24.12 -11.06
CA LEU A 301 22.13 -24.83 -9.87
C LEU A 301 22.14 -23.93 -8.63
N THR A 302 22.51 -22.66 -8.76
CA THR A 302 22.65 -21.71 -7.64
C THR A 302 21.32 -21.46 -6.89
N PRO A 303 20.18 -21.21 -7.58
CA PRO A 303 18.87 -21.16 -6.91
C PRO A 303 18.50 -22.45 -6.15
N PHE A 304 18.77 -23.63 -6.73
CA PHE A 304 18.42 -24.91 -6.09
C PHE A 304 19.29 -25.22 -4.88
N ILE A 305 20.60 -24.93 -4.93
CA ILE A 305 21.49 -25.02 -3.77
C ILE A 305 21.00 -24.12 -2.64
N ARG A 306 20.56 -22.89 -2.97
CA ARG A 306 20.03 -21.95 -1.98
C ARG A 306 18.74 -22.47 -1.33
N ILE A 307 17.85 -23.06 -2.12
CA ILE A 307 16.63 -23.70 -1.61
C ILE A 307 16.97 -24.88 -0.68
N GLY A 308 17.91 -25.74 -1.08
CA GLY A 308 18.38 -26.87 -0.25
C GLY A 308 19.01 -26.43 1.07
N GLY A 309 19.77 -25.33 1.06
CA GLY A 309 20.33 -24.72 2.27
C GLY A 309 19.25 -24.23 3.24
N ILE A 310 18.24 -23.52 2.72
CA ILE A 310 17.10 -23.03 3.52
C ILE A 310 16.34 -24.22 4.11
N THR A 311 16.09 -25.28 3.35
CA THR A 311 15.27 -26.39 3.83
C THR A 311 15.97 -27.26 4.86
N THR A 312 17.28 -27.38 4.75
CA THR A 312 18.13 -28.04 5.74
C THR A 312 18.18 -27.22 7.03
N GLN A 313 18.40 -25.90 6.92
CA GLN A 313 18.57 -25.02 8.07
C GLN A 313 17.30 -24.89 8.93
N TYR A 314 16.14 -24.74 8.29
CA TYR A 314 14.90 -24.42 9.01
C TYR A 314 14.03 -25.64 9.31
N TRP A 315 14.13 -26.71 8.51
CA TRP A 315 13.26 -27.88 8.64
C TRP A 315 14.01 -29.21 8.77
N GLY A 316 15.35 -29.20 8.71
CA GLY A 316 16.17 -30.42 8.75
C GLY A 316 15.96 -31.33 7.55
N ILE A 317 15.53 -30.77 6.40
CA ILE A 317 15.24 -31.53 5.18
C ILE A 317 16.28 -31.20 4.11
N THR A 318 17.15 -32.17 3.85
CA THR A 318 18.13 -32.13 2.76
C THR A 318 17.46 -32.46 1.44
N ILE A 319 17.56 -31.55 0.47
CA ILE A 319 16.92 -31.67 -0.87
C ILE A 319 17.96 -31.98 -1.95
N LEU A 320 19.23 -31.65 -1.70
CA LEU A 320 20.38 -31.88 -2.55
C LEU A 320 21.53 -32.37 -1.65
N ASP A 321 22.24 -33.41 -2.07
CA ASP A 321 23.53 -33.78 -1.49
C ASP A 321 24.65 -32.85 -2.01
#